data_AF-A0A921B8C0-F1
#
_entry.id   AF-A0A921B8C0-F1
#
_cell.length_a   1.000
_cell.length_b   1.000
_cell.length_c   1.000
_cell.angle_alpha   90.00
_cell.angle_beta   90.00
_cell.angle_gamma   90.00
#
_symmetry.space_group_name_H-M   'P 1'
#
loop_
_entity.id
_entity.type
_entity.pdbx_description
1 polymer ?
#
loop_
_entity_poly.entity_id
_entity_poly.type
_entity_poly.pdbx_seq_one_letter_code
_entity_poly.pdbx_strand_id
1 'polypeptide(L)' 'MYSFAQRDDTKVVDEPLYGHYLLVTGIKHPGRKEIMAEVNCDGKFVMDDLSKMNEL' A
#
# COMPACT_ATOMS: atom_id res chain seq x y z
N MET A 1 -10.17 5.93 -6.96
CA MET A 1 -10.49 6.05 -8.40
C MET A 1 -11.76 5.27 -8.74
N TYR A 2 -12.93 5.90 -8.67
CA TYR A 2 -14.22 5.18 -8.79
C TYR A 2 -14.47 4.60 -10.18
N SER A 3 -14.20 5.35 -11.26
CA SER A 3 -14.43 4.86 -12.64
C SER A 3 -13.60 3.63 -13.01
N PHE A 4 -12.41 3.49 -12.43
CA PHE A 4 -11.55 2.32 -12.63
C PHE A 4 -11.94 1.14 -11.74
N ALA A 5 -12.37 1.40 -10.50
CA ALA A 5 -12.81 0.37 -9.58
C ALA A 5 -14.12 -0.34 -10.01
N GLN A 6 -14.86 0.22 -10.97
CA GLN A 6 -16.09 -0.38 -11.53
C GLN A 6 -15.81 -1.29 -12.74
N ARG A 7 -14.56 -1.44 -13.16
CA ARG A 7 -14.20 -2.33 -14.27
C ARG A 7 -13.74 -3.67 -13.72
N ASP A 8 -14.24 -4.76 -14.31
CA ASP A 8 -13.89 -6.13 -13.89
C ASP A 8 -12.41 -6.47 -14.15
N ASP A 9 -11.75 -5.73 -15.05
CA ASP A 9 -10.34 -5.93 -15.43
C ASP A 9 -9.35 -5.10 -14.59
N THR A 10 -9.83 -4.34 -13.60
CA THR A 10 -9.01 -3.38 -12.87
C THR A 10 -9.22 -3.49 -11.36
N LYS A 11 -8.14 -3.73 -10.62
CA LYS A 11 -8.12 -3.64 -9.15
C LYS A 11 -7.53 -2.30 -8.72
N VAL A 12 -8.14 -1.65 -7.73
CA VAL A 12 -7.70 -0.36 -7.19
C VAL A 12 -7.32 -0.55 -5.73
N VAL A 13 -6.09 -0.16 -5.38
CA VAL A 13 -5.56 -0.20 -4.02
C VAL A 13 -5.10 1.20 -3.66
N ASP A 14 -5.44 1.65 -2.45
CA ASP A 14 -5.06 2.98 -1.97
C ASP A 14 -3.79 2.91 -1.13
N GLU A 15 -2.82 3.74 -1.49
CA GLU A 15 -1.53 3.93 -0.81
C GLU A 15 -0.83 2.67 -0.24
N PRO A 16 -0.67 1.57 -1.01
CA PRO A 16 -0.15 0.31 -0.45
C PRO A 16 1.27 0.43 0.12
N LEU A 17 2.09 1.36 -0.39
CA LEU A 17 3.47 1.58 0.06
C LEU A 17 3.59 2.66 1.13
N TYR A 18 2.50 3.11 1.75
CA TYR A 18 2.57 4.23 2.68
C TYR A 18 3.44 3.95 3.91
N GLY A 19 3.34 2.75 4.48
CA GLY A 19 4.21 2.31 5.57
C GLY A 19 5.70 2.33 5.19
N HIS A 20 6.01 1.78 4.00
CA HIS A 20 7.37 1.79 3.46
C HIS A 20 7.88 3.23 3.24
N TYR A 21 7.06 4.10 2.66
CA TYR A 21 7.37 5.50 2.46
C TYR A 21 7.67 6.21 3.79
N LEU A 22 6.81 6.04 4.80
CA LEU A 22 7.05 6.61 6.13
C LEU A 22 8.38 6.09 6.68
N LEU A 23 8.60 4.77 6.67
CA LEU A 23 9.83 4.15 7.17
C LEU A 23 11.09 4.76 6.52
N VAL A 24 11.16 4.76 5.18
CA VAL A 24 12.34 5.17 4.41
C VAL A 24 12.61 6.67 4.51
N THR A 25 11.58 7.50 4.43
CA THR A 25 11.76 8.96 4.40
C THR A 25 12.02 9.57 5.77
N GLY A 26 11.59 8.90 6.85
CA GLY A 26 11.71 9.46 8.20
C GLY A 26 10.84 10.70 8.44
N ILE A 27 9.92 11.05 7.51
CA ILE A 27 9.12 12.28 7.61
C ILE A 27 8.28 12.31 8.87
N LYS A 28 8.16 13.49 9.49
CA LYS A 28 7.31 13.70 10.66
C LYS A 28 5.84 13.78 10.22
N HIS A 29 5.11 12.70 10.45
CA HIS A 29 3.69 12.58 10.10
C HIS A 29 2.85 12.30 11.37
N PRO A 30 1.68 12.94 11.56
CA PRO A 30 0.75 12.60 12.63
C PRO A 30 0.31 11.13 12.53
N GLY A 31 0.35 10.37 13.61
CA GLY A 31 -0.03 8.95 13.54
C GLY A 31 1.04 8.04 12.91
N ARG A 32 2.27 8.53 12.66
CA ARG A 32 3.33 7.74 12.00
C ARG A 32 3.59 6.39 12.69
N LYS A 33 3.69 6.39 14.01
CA LYS A 33 4.04 5.19 14.78
C LYS A 33 2.90 4.17 14.73
N GLU A 34 1.68 4.69 14.82
CA GLU A 34 0.43 3.96 14.77
C GLU A 34 0.28 3.30 13.39
N ILE A 35 0.44 4.06 12.31
CA ILE A 35 0.41 3.54 10.94
C ILE A 35 1.47 2.45 10.74
N MET A 36 2.73 2.72 11.10
CA MET A 36 3.82 1.76 10.93
C MET A 36 3.69 0.50 11.79
N ALA A 37 2.86 0.52 12.84
CA ALA A 37 2.55 -0.66 13.65
C ALA A 37 1.44 -1.52 13.04
N GLU A 38 0.56 -0.93 12.23
CA GLU A 38 -0.59 -1.61 11.62
C GLU A 38 -0.30 -2.13 10.21
N VAL A 39 0.57 -1.45 9.45
CA VAL A 39 0.85 -1.80 8.04
C VAL A 39 2.23 -2.45 7.86
N ASN A 40 2.35 -3.33 6.88
CA ASN A 40 3.64 -3.90 6.52
C ASN A 40 4.52 -2.82 5.85
N CYS A 41 5.68 -2.53 6.44
CA CYS A 41 6.61 -1.51 5.96
C CYS A 41 7.70 -2.06 5.01
N ASP A 42 7.74 -3.39 4.78
CA ASP A 42 8.59 -4.00 3.75
C ASP A 42 7.96 -3.79 2.37
N GLY A 43 8.51 -2.81 1.63
CA GLY A 43 8.02 -2.46 0.31
C GLY A 43 8.13 -3.60 -0.70
N LYS A 44 9.14 -4.48 -0.58
CA LYS A 44 9.27 -5.63 -1.49
C LYS A 44 8.16 -6.63 -1.23
N PHE A 45 7.90 -6.95 0.04
CA PHE A 45 6.80 -7.84 0.40
C PHE A 45 5.47 -7.31 -0.13
N VAL A 46 5.18 -6.03 0.07
CA VAL A 46 3.94 -5.41 -0.40
C VAL A 46 3.81 -5.49 -1.93
N MET A 47 4.88 -5.21 -2.68
CA MET A 47 4.85 -5.32 -4.14
C MET A 47 4.68 -6.76 -4.63
N ASP A 48 5.34 -7.72 -3.97
CA ASP A 48 5.19 -9.14 -4.28
C ASP A 48 3.74 -9.60 -4.00
N ASP A 49 3.11 -9.11 -2.93
CA ASP A 49 1.71 -9.40 -2.59
C ASP A 49 0.72 -8.80 -3.61
N LEU A 50 0.91 -7.54 -3.98
CA LEU A 50 0.08 -6.87 -5.00
C LEU A 50 0.16 -7.57 -6.37
N SER A 51 1.33 -8.09 -6.75
CA SER A 51 1.49 -8.80 -8.02
C SER A 51 0.66 -10.08 -8.07
N LYS A 52 0.51 -10.77 -6.95
CA LYS A 52 -0.30 -12.01 -6.81
C LYS A 52 -1.79 -11.74 -6.81
N MET A 53 -2.24 -10.54 -6.42
CA MET A 53 -3.65 -10.16 -6.54
C MET A 53 -4.16 -10.25 -7.99
N ASN A 54 -3.29 -10.23 -9.01
CA ASN A 54 -3.69 -10.36 -10.41
C ASN A 54 -3.82 -11.83 -10.90
N GLU A 55 -3.51 -12.82 -10.06
CA GLU A 55 -3.57 -14.25 -10.42
C GLU A 55 -4.89 -14.95 -9.95
N LEU A 56 -5.84 -14.18 -9.42
CA LEU A 56 -7.21 -14.59 -9.02
C LEU A 56 -8.25 -13.82 -9.84
#